data_AF-A0AAJ1WTL7-F1
#
_entry.id   AF-A0AAJ1WTL7-F1
#
_cell.length_a   1.000
_cell.length_b   1.000
_cell.length_c   1.000
_cell.angle_alpha   90.00
_cell.angle_beta   90.00
_cell.angle_gamma   90.00
#
_symmetry.space_group_name_H-M   'P 1'
#
loop_
_entity.id
_entity.type
_entity.pdbx_description
1 polymer ?
#
loop_
_entity_poly.entity_id
_entity_poly.type
_entity_poly.pdbx_seq_one_letter_code
_entity_poly.pdbx_strand_id
1 'polypeptide(L)'
;MASSKGKAPKTLSSDTKLAAIRTAMAADDWDTALKLASRFQRLGEQASVIRRAADFQLRPNFYRQLGYDGERVRAEGIAALKERFSVSWSQTSSRD
;
A
#
# COMPACT_ATOMS: atom_id res chain seq x y z
N MET A 1 -38.24 -0.28 -24.17
CA MET A 1 -37.57 -1.26 -23.29
C MET A 1 -36.10 -0.89 -23.22
N ALA A 2 -35.66 -0.26 -22.11
CA ALA A 2 -34.29 0.18 -21.93
C ALA A 2 -33.46 -0.94 -21.29
N SER A 3 -32.60 -1.61 -22.06
CA SER A 3 -31.63 -2.57 -21.52
C SER A 3 -30.45 -1.80 -20.93
N SER A 4 -30.37 -1.81 -19.60
CA SER A 4 -29.22 -1.36 -18.83
C SER A 4 -28.00 -2.23 -19.15
N LYS A 5 -26.96 -1.64 -19.76
CA LYS A 5 -25.62 -2.24 -19.79
C LYS A 5 -25.00 -2.10 -18.40
N GLY A 6 -25.19 -3.12 -17.56
CA GLY A 6 -24.40 -3.33 -16.35
C GLY A 6 -22.94 -3.61 -16.73
N LYS A 7 -22.03 -2.76 -16.26
CA LYS A 7 -20.59 -2.93 -16.45
C LYS A 7 -20.14 -4.08 -15.55
N ALA A 8 -19.62 -5.17 -16.13
CA ALA A 8 -19.05 -6.28 -15.39
C ALA A 8 -17.98 -5.79 -14.38
N PRO A 9 -17.90 -6.36 -13.16
CA PRO A 9 -16.83 -6.02 -12.23
C PRO A 9 -15.50 -6.38 -12.89
N LYS A 10 -14.57 -5.42 -12.96
CA LYS A 10 -13.21 -5.68 -13.41
C LYS A 10 -12.59 -6.70 -12.45
N THR A 11 -12.48 -7.95 -12.87
CA THR A 11 -11.65 -8.94 -12.20
C THR A 11 -10.23 -8.39 -12.15
N LEU A 12 -9.65 -8.30 -10.96
CA LEU A 12 -8.30 -7.80 -10.73
C LEU A 12 -7.34 -8.76 -11.44
N SER A 13 -6.84 -8.38 -12.61
CA SER A 13 -5.77 -9.13 -13.28
C SER A 13 -4.59 -9.24 -12.32
N SER A 14 -4.09 -10.45 -12.12
CA SER A 14 -2.96 -10.80 -11.25
C SER A 14 -1.66 -10.05 -11.60
N ASP A 15 -1.60 -9.43 -12.77
CA ASP A 15 -0.48 -8.61 -13.27
C ASP A 15 -0.47 -7.15 -12.81
N THR A 16 -1.39 -6.74 -11.94
CA THR A 16 -1.44 -5.35 -11.50
C THR A 16 -0.43 -5.09 -10.37
N LYS A 17 0.21 -3.91 -10.34
CA LYS A 17 1.06 -3.48 -9.20
C LYS A 17 0.37 -3.63 -7.84
N LEU A 18 -0.95 -3.45 -7.79
CA LEU A 18 -1.77 -3.67 -6.59
C LEU A 18 -1.83 -5.14 -6.19
N ALA A 19 -1.94 -6.05 -7.15
CA ALA A 19 -1.90 -7.49 -6.91
C ALA A 19 -0.51 -7.89 -6.38
N ALA A 20 0.57 -7.37 -6.98
CA ALA A 20 1.93 -7.62 -6.50
C ALA A 20 2.15 -7.16 -5.04
N ILE A 21 1.60 -6.00 -4.65
CA ILE A 21 1.63 -5.56 -3.23
C ILE A 21 0.90 -6.55 -2.34
N ARG A 22 -0.30 -6.97 -2.71
CA ARG A 22 -1.11 -7.90 -1.91
C ARG A 22 -0.46 -9.28 -1.79
N THR A 23 0.16 -9.77 -2.86
CA THR A 23 0.92 -11.02 -2.85
C THR A 23 2.12 -10.91 -1.91
N ALA A 24 2.87 -9.80 -1.96
CA ALA A 24 3.98 -9.56 -1.04
C ALA A 24 3.48 -9.48 0.43
N MET A 25 2.37 -8.80 0.69
CA MET A 25 1.74 -8.75 2.02
C MET A 25 1.30 -10.13 2.51
N ALA A 26 0.74 -10.97 1.63
CA ALA A 26 0.29 -12.32 1.98
C ALA A 26 1.46 -13.29 2.24
N ALA A 27 2.63 -13.01 1.68
CA ALA A 27 3.86 -13.77 1.89
C ALA A 27 4.72 -13.24 3.06
N ASP A 28 4.20 -12.29 3.86
CA ASP A 28 4.94 -11.56 4.90
C ASP A 28 6.22 -10.84 4.38
N ASP A 29 6.32 -10.63 3.06
CA ASP A 29 7.37 -9.84 2.44
C ASP A 29 7.03 -8.35 2.48
N TRP A 30 7.05 -7.83 3.71
CA TRP A 30 6.74 -6.43 4.02
C TRP A 30 7.69 -5.46 3.33
N ASP A 31 8.93 -5.87 3.08
CA ASP A 31 9.93 -4.99 2.49
C ASP A 31 9.64 -4.78 1.00
N THR A 32 9.31 -5.84 0.28
CA THR A 32 8.84 -5.74 -1.10
C THR A 32 7.51 -4.99 -1.17
N ALA A 33 6.57 -5.23 -0.26
CA ALA A 33 5.29 -4.52 -0.22
C ALA A 33 5.49 -3.00 -0.06
N LEU A 34 6.39 -2.56 0.83
CA LEU A 34 6.70 -1.14 1.05
C LEU A 34 7.34 -0.51 -0.19
N LYS A 35 8.31 -1.18 -0.81
CA LYS A 35 8.98 -0.72 -2.04
C LYS A 35 8.01 -0.59 -3.21
N LEU A 36 7.08 -1.53 -3.36
CA LEU A 36 6.08 -1.46 -4.42
C LEU A 36 5.05 -0.36 -4.15
N ALA A 37 4.60 -0.23 -2.89
CA ALA A 37 3.63 0.77 -2.50
C ALA A 37 4.16 2.20 -2.60
N SER A 38 5.42 2.47 -2.25
CA SER A 38 6.03 3.81 -2.31
C SER A 38 5.96 4.47 -3.70
N ARG A 39 5.90 3.63 -4.75
CA ARG A 39 5.79 4.04 -6.17
C ARG A 39 4.39 4.47 -6.58
N PHE A 40 3.37 4.27 -5.75
CA PHE A 40 2.01 4.72 -6.04
C PHE A 40 1.90 6.23 -5.85
N GLN A 41 1.30 6.89 -6.85
CA GLN A 41 1.05 8.34 -6.81
C GLN A 41 -0.02 8.69 -5.78
N ARG A 42 -1.02 7.81 -5.60
CA ARG A 42 -2.19 8.03 -4.73
C ARG A 42 -2.17 7.09 -3.54
N LEU A 43 -1.37 7.44 -2.53
CA LEU A 43 -1.32 6.75 -1.24
C LEU A 43 -2.19 7.42 -0.15
N GLY A 44 -2.60 8.68 -0.36
CA GLY A 44 -3.40 9.43 0.61
C GLY A 44 -2.57 9.82 1.84
N GLU A 45 -3.21 9.84 3.01
CA GLU A 45 -2.60 10.25 4.29
C GLU A 45 -1.41 9.36 4.68
N GLN A 46 -1.45 8.10 4.29
CA GLN A 46 -0.40 7.11 4.57
C GLN A 46 0.85 7.23 3.67
N ALA A 47 0.87 8.19 2.74
CA ALA A 47 1.93 8.32 1.75
C ALA A 47 3.31 8.57 2.35
N SER A 48 3.40 9.49 3.32
CA SER A 48 4.68 9.89 3.94
C SER A 48 5.30 8.74 4.73
N VAL A 49 4.48 7.99 5.48
CA VAL A 49 4.89 6.85 6.30
C VAL A 49 5.39 5.70 5.43
N ILE A 50 4.61 5.32 4.41
CA ILE A 50 4.98 4.23 3.49
C ILE A 50 6.29 4.55 2.74
N ARG A 51 6.44 5.79 2.24
CA ARG A 51 7.66 6.20 1.55
C ARG A 51 8.86 6.24 2.48
N ARG A 52 8.71 6.78 3.70
CA ARG A 52 9.78 6.79 4.70
C ARG A 52 10.27 5.37 5.02
N ALA A 53 9.35 4.44 5.22
CA ALA A 53 9.72 3.06 5.52
C ALA A 53 10.45 2.39 4.33
N ALA A 54 10.03 2.66 3.09
CA ALA A 54 10.76 2.21 1.90
C ALA A 54 12.15 2.87 1.75
N ASP A 55 12.26 4.18 2.01
CA ASP A 55 13.51 4.92 1.91
C ASP A 55 14.51 4.52 3.01
N PHE A 56 14.00 4.19 4.21
CA PHE A 56 14.81 3.68 5.31
C PHE A 56 15.55 2.41 4.91
N GLN A 57 14.90 1.50 4.16
CA GLN A 57 15.56 0.27 3.67
C GLN A 57 16.72 0.57 2.71
N LEU A 58 16.60 1.64 1.92
CA LEU A 58 17.65 2.05 0.98
C LEU A 58 18.80 2.77 1.68
N ARG A 59 18.51 3.53 2.74
CA ARG A 59 19.48 4.41 3.41
C ARG A 59 19.37 4.35 4.95
N PRO A 60 19.53 3.19 5.59
CA PRO A 60 19.24 3.03 7.01
C PRO A 60 20.13 3.91 7.90
N ASN A 61 21.40 4.07 7.54
CA ASN A 61 22.34 4.90 8.33
C ASN A 61 21.97 6.38 8.32
N PHE A 62 21.48 6.90 7.18
CA PHE A 62 21.03 8.29 7.08
C PHE A 62 19.85 8.56 8.03
N TYR A 63 18.85 7.67 8.04
CA TYR A 63 17.71 7.82 8.92
C TYR A 63 18.07 7.61 10.40
N ARG A 64 18.98 6.69 10.72
CA ARG A 64 19.49 6.53 12.09
C ARG A 64 20.21 7.79 12.59
N GLN A 65 21.00 8.45 11.74
CA GLN A 65 21.64 9.73 12.07
C GLN A 65 20.62 10.84 12.32
N LEU A 66 19.47 10.81 11.64
CA LEU A 66 18.35 11.71 11.89
C LEU A 66 17.51 11.34 13.14
N GLY A 67 17.92 10.32 13.90
CA GLY A 67 17.25 9.90 15.13
C GLY A 67 16.05 8.98 14.92
N TYR A 68 15.88 8.41 13.72
CA TYR A 68 14.84 7.42 13.49
C TYR A 68 15.26 6.04 13.99
N ASP A 69 14.35 5.38 14.71
CA ASP A 69 14.43 3.96 15.02
C ASP A 69 13.93 3.14 13.82
N GLY A 70 14.78 2.25 13.30
CA GLY A 70 14.47 1.43 12.14
C GLY A 70 13.33 0.45 12.38
N GLU A 71 13.25 -0.16 13.58
CA GLU A 71 12.17 -1.07 13.91
C GLU A 71 10.84 -0.33 13.97
N ARG A 72 10.85 0.86 14.58
CA ARG A 72 9.67 1.71 14.64
C ARG A 72 9.21 2.18 13.26
N VAL A 73 10.14 2.68 12.44
CA VAL A 73 9.83 3.12 11.07
C VAL A 73 9.26 1.97 10.23
N ARG A 74 9.82 0.76 10.38
CA ARG A 74 9.31 -0.43 9.70
C ARG A 74 7.91 -0.80 10.19
N ALA A 75 7.68 -0.83 11.50
CA ALA A 75 6.38 -1.13 12.08
C ALA A 75 5.29 -0.14 11.65
N GLU A 76 5.59 1.17 11.69
CA GLU A 76 4.69 2.23 11.22
C GLU A 76 4.36 2.05 9.72
N GLY A 77 5.36 1.73 8.90
CA GLY A 77 5.17 1.43 7.47
C GLY A 77 4.26 0.24 7.21
N ILE A 78 4.43 -0.85 7.97
CA ILE A 78 3.61 -2.06 7.86
C ILE A 78 2.16 -1.77 8.27
N ALA A 79 1.94 -1.02 9.35
CA ALA A 79 0.61 -0.61 9.78
C ALA A 79 -0.09 0.23 8.71
N ALA A 80 0.61 1.23 8.17
CA ALA A 80 0.11 2.08 7.09
C ALA A 80 -0.22 1.30 5.81
N LEU A 81 0.59 0.31 5.45
CA LEU A 81 0.31 -0.62 4.34
C LEU A 81 -0.97 -1.41 4.58
N LYS A 82 -1.12 -2.01 5.76
CA LYS A 82 -2.31 -2.79 6.12
C LYS A 82 -3.55 -1.91 6.07
N GLU A 83 -3.51 -0.74 6.68
CA GLU A 83 -4.63 0.22 6.62
C GLU A 83 -4.98 0.60 5.17
N ARG A 84 -3.99 0.82 4.32
CA ARG A 84 -4.21 1.21 2.92
C ARG A 84 -4.73 0.08 2.04
N PHE A 85 -4.23 -1.14 2.23
CA PHE A 85 -4.37 -2.23 1.25
C PHE A 85 -5.15 -3.45 1.76
N SER A 86 -5.36 -3.60 3.08
CA SER A 86 -6.22 -4.65 3.67
C SER A 86 -7.71 -4.33 3.54
N VAL A 87 -8.10 -3.13 3.10
CA VAL A 87 -9.51 -2.85 2.80
C VAL A 87 -9.92 -3.66 1.56
N SER A 88 -10.53 -4.83 1.80
CA SER A 88 -11.38 -5.48 0.80
C SER A 88 -12.54 -4.53 0.53
N TRP A 89 -12.70 -4.15 -0.73
CA TRP A 89 -13.72 -3.22 -1.24
C TRP A 89 -15.06 -3.30 -0.50
N SER A 90 -15.33 -2.36 0.41
CA SER A 90 -16.66 -2.11 0.99
C SER A 90 -16.96 -0.63 1.25
N GLN A 91 -16.04 0.29 0.93
CA GLN A 91 -16.30 1.73 1.03
C GLN A 91 -16.28 2.38 -0.36
N THR A 92 -17.21 1.96 -1.22
CA THR A 92 -17.64 2.75 -2.39
C THR A 92 -19.17 2.80 -2.36
N SER A 93 -19.75 3.39 -1.31
CA SER A 93 -21.15 3.82 -1.25
C SER A 93 -21.29 4.78 -0.07
N SER A 94 -20.88 6.03 -0.26
CA SER A 94 -21.49 7.12 0.48
C SER A 94 -21.62 8.29 -0.49
N ARG A 95 -22.83 8.42 -1.03
CA ARG A 95 -23.31 9.58 -1.75
C ARG A 95 -24.78 9.69 -1.34
N ASP A 96 -24.99 10.35 -0.21
CA ASP A 96 -26.24 11.01 0.13
C ASP A 96 -26.08 12.49 -0.22
#